data_AF-A0A3D8TYY6-F1
#
_entry.id   AF-A0A3D8TYY6-F1
#
_cell.length_a   1.000
_cell.length_b   1.000
_cell.length_c   1.000
_cell.angle_alpha   90.00
_cell.angle_beta   90.00
_cell.angle_gamma   90.00
#
_symmetry.space_group_name_H-M   'P 1'
#
loop_
_entity.id
_entity.type
_entity.pdbx_description
1 polymer ?
#
loop_
_entity_poly.entity_id
_entity_poly.type
_entity_poly.pdbx_seq_one_letter_code
_entity_poly.pdbx_strand_id
1 'polypeptide(L)'
;MAINIIDINVKSLIPNPNNPRKDVGDVTELADSIKEQGLQQALVVTPDHEEHGERLFRVVIGHRRLAACKLAGIERVPCVVRELDAKTERELMLVENCQRSDLTPLEEADGYQGLLDLGAGVGELAAKTGRSESFVRGRLRIARIPADVRSGSEAFAQLSLSQLGDLAEFEAYPDMMAELASMAGTKNWDWKRGQLRSRVRVEAWQQSMRTALEALGLTVDVSASTWTTPEGYRFYDVWSGEPDQFEKWWKKWHEANPYGQPIIRFSERTVLCFPQLSPEEIAERDAKSERREREQAAFQEALAARKEFDRLAYTLRTDWIRKHATGFNGGQLRKATTRLSLLALTGTNLCDGLIAGAEWNNLDHVLDAYNLLAATPLPCDDTSDRGLWRETNLAELHRRQHVEGAANRELLLILCAQIEALIKPGTWADECDITIAQAYYHTLADLGYPTSDEENKALNGCFLPEDDEAE
;
A
#
# COMPACT_ATOMS: atom_id res chain seq x y z
N MET A 1 49.46 33.04 -42.99
CA MET A 1 49.59 34.18 -42.05
C MET A 1 50.72 33.86 -41.10
N ALA A 2 51.69 34.76 -40.92
CA ALA A 2 52.75 34.57 -39.94
C ALA A 2 52.13 34.58 -38.54
N ILE A 3 52.31 33.50 -37.78
CA ILE A 3 51.86 33.43 -36.38
C ILE A 3 52.88 34.22 -35.57
N ASN A 4 52.49 35.40 -35.08
CA ASN A 4 53.34 36.18 -34.18
C ASN A 4 53.16 35.65 -32.75
N ILE A 5 54.25 35.22 -32.13
CA ILE A 5 54.29 34.72 -30.76
C ILE A 5 54.94 35.78 -29.90
N ILE A 6 54.26 36.21 -28.84
CA ILE A 6 54.77 37.17 -27.87
C ILE A 6 54.75 36.56 -26.47
N ASP A 7 55.75 36.85 -25.65
CA ASP A 7 55.77 36.40 -24.26
C ASP A 7 54.92 37.34 -23.39
N ILE A 8 53.91 36.80 -22.72
CA ILE A 8 53.00 37.55 -21.83
C ILE A 8 53.23 37.12 -20.38
N ASN A 9 53.15 38.07 -19.45
CA ASN A 9 53.24 37.77 -18.02
C ASN A 9 52.05 36.88 -17.61
N VAL A 10 52.31 35.78 -16.91
CA VAL A 10 51.26 34.85 -16.46
C VAL A 10 50.23 35.53 -15.56
N LYS A 11 50.59 36.58 -14.85
CA LYS A 11 49.66 37.39 -14.04
C LYS A 11 48.64 38.15 -14.89
N SER A 12 49.01 38.52 -16.12
CA SER A 12 48.12 39.20 -17.06
C SER A 12 47.22 38.22 -17.84
N LEU A 13 47.35 36.90 -17.59
CA LEU A 13 46.56 35.85 -18.23
C LEU A 13 45.43 35.36 -17.31
N ILE A 14 44.20 35.65 -17.72
CA ILE A 14 43.00 35.22 -17.03
C ILE A 14 42.36 34.01 -17.75
N PRO A 15 41.92 32.98 -17.01
CA PRO A 15 41.16 31.87 -17.60
C PRO A 15 39.83 32.40 -18.11
N ASN A 16 39.35 31.91 -19.25
CA ASN A 16 38.07 32.35 -19.78
C ASN A 16 36.92 31.69 -19.00
N PRO A 17 35.98 32.47 -18.42
CA PRO A 17 34.86 31.94 -17.63
C PRO A 17 33.89 31.08 -18.45
N ASN A 18 33.89 31.22 -19.78
CA ASN A 18 33.01 30.49 -20.70
C ASN A 18 33.64 29.20 -21.23
N ASN A 19 34.74 28.71 -20.65
CA ASN A 19 35.35 27.44 -21.06
C ASN A 19 34.34 26.30 -20.84
N PRO A 20 33.98 25.53 -21.89
CA PRO A 20 33.05 24.41 -21.75
C PRO A 20 33.53 23.38 -20.73
N ARG A 21 34.85 23.18 -20.63
CA ARG A 21 35.48 22.34 -19.61
C ARG A 21 35.72 23.15 -18.33
N LYS A 22 34.99 22.83 -17.27
CA LYS A 22 35.09 23.56 -15.99
C LYS A 22 36.27 23.09 -15.14
N ASP A 23 36.54 21.79 -15.13
CA ASP A 23 37.67 21.20 -14.40
C ASP A 23 38.84 20.89 -15.33
N VAL A 24 39.98 21.53 -15.07
CA VAL A 24 41.23 21.30 -15.81
C VAL A 24 41.93 20.02 -15.38
N GLY A 25 41.49 19.35 -14.31
CA GLY A 25 42.07 18.13 -13.75
C GLY A 25 43.44 18.34 -13.11
N ASP A 26 44.11 17.24 -12.77
CA ASP A 26 45.49 17.31 -12.27
C ASP A 26 46.46 17.76 -13.37
N VAL A 27 47.26 18.76 -13.03
CA VAL A 27 48.27 19.39 -13.88
C VAL A 27 49.67 19.32 -13.27
N THR A 28 49.88 18.56 -12.19
CA THR A 28 51.15 18.48 -11.45
C THR A 28 52.28 17.96 -12.34
N GLU A 29 52.09 16.83 -13.03
CA GLU A 29 53.08 16.29 -13.97
C GLU A 29 53.39 17.27 -15.11
N LEU A 30 52.36 17.96 -15.62
CA LEU A 30 52.53 18.96 -16.66
C LEU A 30 53.31 20.17 -16.14
N ALA A 31 53.09 20.58 -14.89
CA ALA A 31 53.81 21.68 -14.26
C ALA A 31 55.29 21.32 -14.04
N ASP A 32 55.60 20.11 -13.59
CA ASP A 32 56.98 19.66 -13.42
C ASP A 32 57.71 19.56 -14.76
N SER A 33 57.05 19.03 -15.80
CA SER A 33 57.58 19.05 -17.18
C SER A 33 57.83 20.47 -17.69
N ILE A 34 56.92 21.42 -17.40
CA ILE A 34 57.08 22.83 -17.78
C ILE A 34 58.24 23.49 -17.01
N LYS A 35 58.48 23.14 -15.74
CA LYS A 35 59.66 23.65 -14.99
C LYS A 35 60.97 23.19 -15.63
N GLU A 36 61.04 21.94 -16.08
CA GLU A 36 62.24 21.36 -16.65
C GLU A 36 62.50 21.81 -18.10
N GLN A 37 61.46 21.85 -18.93
CA GLN A 37 61.59 21.97 -20.38
C GLN A 37 60.98 23.25 -20.94
N GLY A 38 60.31 24.06 -20.11
CA GLY A 38 59.55 25.22 -20.57
C GLY A 38 58.25 24.85 -21.30
N LEU A 39 57.45 25.86 -21.63
CA LEU A 39 56.19 25.66 -22.34
C LEU A 39 56.44 25.47 -23.84
N GLN A 40 56.29 24.23 -24.33
CA GLN A 40 56.57 23.87 -25.72
C GLN A 40 55.54 24.38 -26.74
N GLN A 41 54.29 24.56 -26.31
CA GLN A 41 53.20 25.03 -27.18
C GLN A 41 52.60 26.32 -26.63
N ALA A 42 52.62 27.38 -27.45
CA ALA A 42 52.07 28.67 -27.11
C ALA A 42 50.56 28.61 -26.78
N LEU A 43 50.12 29.47 -25.86
CA LEU A 43 48.71 29.67 -25.54
C LEU A 43 48.05 30.53 -26.63
N VAL A 44 46.76 30.31 -26.90
CA VAL A 44 45.98 31.25 -27.74
C VAL A 44 45.17 32.13 -26.81
N VAL A 45 45.34 33.43 -26.92
CA VAL A 45 44.72 34.42 -26.04
C VAL A 45 44.02 35.51 -26.84
N THR A 46 43.01 36.12 -26.24
CA THR A 46 42.35 37.30 -26.80
C THR A 46 42.47 38.48 -25.83
N PRO A 47 42.62 39.73 -26.32
CA PRO A 47 42.62 40.89 -25.43
C PRO A 47 41.32 40.99 -24.62
N ASP A 48 41.46 41.39 -23.36
CA ASP A 48 40.34 41.65 -22.46
C ASP A 48 40.27 43.14 -22.10
N HIS A 49 40.24 43.47 -20.82
CA HIS A 49 40.30 44.85 -20.34
C HIS A 49 41.71 45.25 -19.88
N GLU A 50 41.93 46.54 -19.66
CA GLU A 50 43.13 47.04 -18.99
C GLU A 50 42.84 47.23 -17.51
N GLU A 51 43.75 46.76 -16.66
CA GLU A 51 43.68 46.89 -15.20
C GLU A 51 45.02 47.41 -14.68
N HIS A 52 45.01 48.47 -13.86
CA HIS A 52 46.21 49.10 -13.31
C HIS A 52 47.29 49.50 -14.35
N GLY A 53 46.87 49.82 -15.57
CA GLY A 53 47.79 50.19 -16.67
C GLY A 53 48.43 48.99 -17.38
N GLU A 54 48.01 47.77 -17.06
CA GLU A 54 48.42 46.55 -17.75
C GLU A 54 47.26 45.97 -18.57
N ARG A 55 47.55 45.55 -19.81
CA ARG A 55 46.57 44.88 -20.66
C ARG A 55 46.42 43.42 -20.24
N LEU A 56 45.20 43.03 -19.89
CA LEU A 56 44.87 41.65 -19.58
C LEU A 56 44.46 40.89 -20.84
N PHE A 57 44.66 39.56 -20.80
CA PHE A 57 44.30 38.67 -21.88
C PHE A 57 43.54 37.45 -21.36
N ARG A 58 42.42 37.13 -22.00
CA ARG A 58 41.69 35.89 -21.75
C ARG A 58 42.30 34.75 -22.53
N VAL A 59 42.52 33.62 -21.86
CA VAL A 59 42.99 32.40 -22.50
C VAL A 59 41.83 31.72 -23.23
N VAL A 60 42.03 31.42 -24.51
CA VAL A 60 41.04 30.75 -25.37
C VAL A 60 41.43 29.27 -25.54
N ILE A 61 42.69 28.98 -25.87
CA ILE A 61 43.23 27.61 -25.95
C ILE A 61 44.43 27.48 -25.02
N GLY A 62 44.45 26.38 -24.25
CA GLY A 62 45.57 26.04 -23.35
C GLY A 62 45.29 26.25 -21.87
N HIS A 63 44.04 26.16 -21.42
CA HIS A 63 43.65 26.31 -20.01
C HIS A 63 44.44 25.40 -19.05
N ARG A 64 44.62 24.12 -19.40
CA ARG A 64 45.48 23.19 -18.63
C ARG A 64 46.94 23.65 -18.56
N ARG A 65 47.47 24.20 -19.66
CA ARG A 65 48.84 24.74 -19.74
C ARG A 65 48.98 26.00 -18.89
N LEU A 66 47.99 26.91 -18.91
CA LEU A 66 47.98 28.08 -18.04
C LEU A 66 48.01 27.67 -16.55
N ALA A 67 47.16 26.73 -16.16
CA ALA A 67 47.13 26.22 -14.79
C ALA A 67 48.47 25.60 -14.37
N ALA A 68 49.07 24.79 -15.25
CA ALA A 68 50.38 24.20 -15.04
C ALA A 68 51.50 25.25 -14.95
N CYS A 69 51.50 26.28 -15.81
CA CYS A 69 52.47 27.39 -15.76
C CYS A 69 52.36 28.19 -14.45
N LYS A 70 51.14 28.43 -13.95
CA LYS A 70 50.90 29.05 -12.65
C LYS A 70 51.45 28.20 -11.51
N LEU A 71 51.20 26.89 -11.53
CA LEU A 71 51.74 25.94 -10.55
C LEU A 71 53.27 25.82 -10.63
N ALA A 72 53.83 25.94 -11.83
CA ALA A 72 55.26 25.88 -12.08
C ALA A 72 56.03 27.13 -11.65
N GLY A 73 55.34 28.25 -11.38
CA GLY A 73 55.97 29.51 -11.02
C GLY A 73 56.64 30.24 -12.20
N ILE A 74 56.22 29.95 -13.43
CA ILE A 74 56.77 30.59 -14.63
C ILE A 74 56.25 32.04 -14.74
N GLU A 75 57.15 33.00 -14.94
CA GLU A 75 56.77 34.42 -15.02
C GLU A 75 56.14 34.81 -16.35
N ARG A 76 56.69 34.32 -17.47
CA ARG A 76 56.23 34.64 -18.83
C ARG A 76 56.04 33.39 -19.66
N VAL A 77 54.99 33.39 -20.49
CA VAL A 77 54.66 32.27 -21.36
C VAL A 77 54.43 32.74 -22.79
N PRO A 78 54.82 31.92 -23.79
CA PRO A 78 54.59 32.25 -25.20
C PRO A 78 53.10 32.22 -25.52
N CYS A 79 52.60 33.29 -26.13
CA CYS A 79 51.20 33.48 -26.48
C CYS A 79 51.02 33.94 -27.93
N VAL A 80 49.98 33.44 -28.57
CA VAL A 80 49.45 33.95 -29.84
C VAL A 80 48.24 34.81 -29.52
N VAL A 81 48.34 36.11 -29.75
CA VAL A 81 47.23 37.05 -29.53
C VAL A 81 46.33 37.07 -30.77
N ARG A 82 45.03 36.84 -30.57
CA ARG A 82 43.99 36.97 -31.58
C ARG A 82 42.87 37.86 -31.07
N GLU A 83 42.48 38.86 -31.85
CA GLU A 83 41.26 39.63 -31.56
C GLU A 83 40.06 38.80 -32.02
N LEU A 84 39.28 38.31 -31.06
CA LEU A 84 38.13 37.42 -31.30
C LEU A 84 36.89 38.06 -30.70
N ASP A 85 35.78 38.01 -31.43
CA ASP A 85 34.47 38.29 -30.84
C ASP A 85 34.01 37.12 -29.95
N ALA A 86 33.00 37.37 -29.10
CA ALA A 86 32.52 36.37 -28.14
C ALA A 86 32.05 35.05 -28.79
N LYS A 87 31.46 35.13 -29.98
CA LYS A 87 30.99 33.95 -30.72
C LYS A 87 32.19 33.12 -31.19
N THR A 88 33.11 33.73 -31.93
CA THR A 88 34.30 33.09 -32.48
C THR A 88 35.22 32.55 -31.37
N GLU A 89 35.35 33.29 -30.26
CA GLU A 89 36.06 32.86 -29.07
C GLU A 89 35.46 31.55 -28.51
N ARG A 90 34.16 31.53 -28.22
CA ARG A 90 33.48 30.35 -27.66
C ARG A 90 33.44 29.18 -28.63
N GLU A 91 33.31 29.44 -29.93
CA GLU A 91 33.37 28.41 -30.97
C GLU A 91 34.73 27.73 -31.00
N LEU A 92 35.81 28.52 -30.96
CA LEU A 92 37.17 28.01 -31.00
C LEU A 92 37.45 27.12 -29.77
N MET A 93 36.95 27.51 -28.59
CA MET A 93 37.05 26.72 -27.37
C MET A 93 36.29 25.40 -27.49
N LEU A 94 35.04 25.43 -27.99
CA LEU A 94 34.23 24.22 -28.12
C LEU A 94 34.86 23.24 -29.12
N VAL A 95 35.31 23.73 -30.28
CA VAL A 95 35.93 22.88 -31.30
C VAL A 95 37.20 22.20 -30.78
N GLU A 96 38.09 22.93 -30.09
CA GLU A 96 39.32 22.35 -29.53
C GLU A 96 39.02 21.27 -28.47
N ASN A 97 38.07 21.54 -27.56
CA ASN A 97 37.70 20.58 -26.53
C ASN A 97 36.97 19.34 -27.12
N CYS A 98 36.10 19.53 -28.11
CA CYS A 98 35.41 18.43 -28.81
C CYS A 98 36.39 17.52 -29.57
N GLN A 99 37.43 18.08 -30.19
CA GLN A 99 38.46 17.29 -30.91
C GLN A 99 39.28 16.42 -29.97
N ARG A 100 39.42 16.83 -28.70
CA ARG A 100 40.14 16.07 -27.68
C ARG A 100 39.29 14.98 -27.01
N SER A 101 38.00 14.91 -27.32
CA SER A 101 37.03 14.04 -26.62
C SER A 101 37.04 14.26 -25.10
N ASP A 102 37.32 15.50 -24.68
CA ASP A 102 37.56 15.87 -23.28
C ASP A 102 36.30 16.33 -22.53
N LEU A 103 35.21 16.64 -23.24
CA LEU A 103 33.96 17.13 -22.65
C LEU A 103 33.02 15.99 -22.28
N THR A 104 32.38 16.12 -21.12
CA THR A 104 31.20 15.32 -20.80
C THR A 104 30.03 15.68 -21.73
N PRO A 105 29.04 14.78 -21.91
CA PRO A 105 27.86 15.09 -22.73
C PRO A 105 27.11 16.35 -22.29
N LEU A 106 27.13 16.67 -21.00
CA LEU A 106 26.51 17.88 -20.43
C LEU A 106 27.31 19.13 -20.75
N GLU A 107 28.64 19.11 -20.59
CA GLU A 107 29.48 20.24 -20.96
C GLU A 107 29.42 20.53 -22.46
N GLU A 108 29.36 19.48 -23.28
CA GLU A 108 29.17 19.62 -24.73
C GLU A 108 27.79 20.23 -25.05
N ALA A 109 26.73 19.79 -24.36
CA ALA A 109 25.38 20.33 -24.50
C ALA A 109 25.29 21.82 -24.13
N ASP A 110 25.82 22.20 -22.97
CA ASP A 110 25.85 23.58 -22.51
C ASP A 110 26.76 24.46 -23.40
N GLY A 111 27.82 23.87 -23.97
CA GLY A 111 28.68 24.49 -24.97
C GLY A 111 27.94 24.84 -26.26
N TYR A 112 27.19 23.88 -26.84
CA TYR A 112 26.35 24.13 -28.02
C TYR A 112 25.23 25.13 -27.74
N GLN A 113 24.57 25.03 -26.59
CA GLN A 113 23.48 25.96 -26.23
C GLN A 113 24.00 27.39 -26.14
N GLY A 114 25.14 27.62 -25.48
CA GLY A 114 25.68 28.97 -25.39
C GLY A 114 26.18 29.55 -26.73
N LEU A 115 26.48 28.72 -27.73
CA LEU A 115 26.72 29.21 -29.09
C LEU A 115 25.43 29.52 -29.84
N LEU A 116 24.38 28.73 -29.63
CA LEU A 116 23.04 29.02 -30.14
C LEU A 116 22.54 30.37 -29.59
N ASP A 117 22.76 30.63 -28.30
CA ASP A 117 22.42 31.90 -27.63
C ASP A 117 23.18 33.10 -28.21
N LEU A 118 24.38 32.87 -28.77
CA LEU A 118 25.18 33.86 -29.49
C LEU A 118 24.84 33.96 -30.99
N GLY A 119 23.75 33.31 -31.43
CA GLY A 119 23.24 33.38 -32.80
C GLY A 119 23.92 32.42 -33.78
N ALA A 120 24.61 31.37 -33.32
CA ALA A 120 25.09 30.31 -34.20
C ALA A 120 23.93 29.42 -34.69
N GLY A 121 23.94 29.05 -35.97
CA GLY A 121 22.97 28.11 -36.51
C GLY A 121 23.34 26.65 -36.22
N VAL A 122 22.34 25.75 -36.11
CA VAL A 122 22.60 24.31 -35.89
C VAL A 122 23.50 23.71 -36.97
N GLY A 123 23.27 24.05 -38.25
CA GLY A 123 24.11 23.59 -39.36
C GLY A 123 25.55 24.13 -39.32
N GLU A 124 25.72 25.38 -38.85
CA GLU A 124 27.05 25.99 -38.64
C GLU A 124 27.83 25.24 -37.56
N LEU A 125 27.17 24.95 -36.43
CA LEU A 125 27.76 24.20 -35.32
C LEU A 125 28.17 22.79 -35.73
N ALA A 126 27.29 22.08 -36.44
CA ALA A 126 27.54 20.73 -36.95
C ALA A 126 28.78 20.70 -37.87
N ALA A 127 28.87 21.64 -38.81
CA ALA A 127 30.00 21.74 -39.72
C ALA A 127 31.32 22.06 -38.98
N LYS A 128 31.30 22.99 -38.03
CA LYS A 128 32.51 23.41 -37.28
C LYS A 128 33.03 22.34 -36.32
N THR A 129 32.16 21.57 -35.67
CA THR A 129 32.58 20.49 -34.75
C THR A 129 32.75 19.13 -35.43
N GLY A 130 32.48 19.03 -36.74
CA GLY A 130 32.57 17.77 -37.48
C GLY A 130 31.52 16.74 -37.07
N ARG A 131 30.34 17.19 -36.63
CA ARG A 131 29.23 16.36 -36.15
C ARG A 131 28.01 16.50 -37.07
N SER A 132 27.03 15.61 -36.94
CA SER A 132 25.75 15.74 -37.66
C SER A 132 24.84 16.78 -37.02
N GLU A 133 23.94 17.39 -37.79
CA GLU A 133 22.89 18.26 -37.21
C GLU A 133 22.02 17.52 -36.18
N SER A 134 21.74 16.23 -36.42
CA SER A 134 20.99 15.39 -35.48
C SER A 134 21.71 15.27 -34.13
N PHE A 135 23.04 15.14 -34.15
CA PHE A 135 23.86 15.07 -32.95
C PHE A 135 23.81 16.39 -32.17
N VAL A 136 23.98 17.54 -32.86
CA VAL A 136 23.90 18.87 -32.23
C VAL A 136 22.50 19.11 -31.64
N ARG A 137 21.43 18.76 -32.37
CA ARG A 137 20.05 18.87 -31.85
C ARG A 137 19.82 17.99 -30.61
N GLY A 138 20.38 16.79 -30.59
CA GLY A 138 20.34 15.92 -29.41
C GLY A 138 21.00 16.58 -28.19
N ARG A 139 22.17 17.18 -28.38
CA ARG A 139 22.86 17.94 -27.32
C ARG A 139 22.07 19.16 -26.85
N LEU A 140 21.47 19.91 -27.76
CA LEU A 140 20.63 21.05 -27.40
C LEU A 140 19.40 20.61 -26.58
N ARG A 141 18.81 19.44 -26.84
CA ARG A 141 17.74 18.89 -25.99
C ARG A 141 18.22 18.58 -24.58
N ILE A 142 19.42 18.01 -24.44
CA ILE A 142 20.04 17.74 -23.14
C ILE A 142 20.30 19.06 -22.38
N ALA A 143 20.73 20.11 -23.09
CA ALA A 143 20.96 21.42 -22.50
C ALA A 143 19.70 22.02 -21.87
N ARG A 144 18.51 21.67 -22.37
CA ARG A 144 17.22 22.14 -21.85
C ARG A 144 16.73 21.40 -20.60
N ILE A 145 17.41 20.34 -20.16
CA ILE A 145 17.07 19.66 -18.91
C ILE A 145 17.17 20.67 -17.75
N PRO A 146 16.07 20.93 -17.01
CA PRO A 146 16.03 21.95 -15.96
C PRO A 146 17.09 21.73 -14.88
N ALA A 147 17.62 22.82 -14.32
CA ALA A 147 18.67 22.76 -13.30
C ALA A 147 18.27 21.91 -12.08
N ASP A 148 17.00 21.99 -11.66
CA ASP A 148 16.47 21.21 -10.53
C ASP A 148 16.47 19.70 -10.79
N VAL A 149 16.29 19.28 -12.05
CA VAL A 149 16.41 17.87 -12.45
C VAL A 149 17.87 17.43 -12.42
N ARG A 150 18.78 18.30 -12.88
CA ARG A 150 20.22 18.01 -12.89
C ARG A 150 20.79 17.89 -11.48
N SER A 151 20.34 18.73 -10.54
CA SER A 151 20.81 18.76 -9.15
C SER A 151 20.09 17.75 -8.24
N GLY A 152 18.91 17.26 -8.64
CA GLY A 152 18.12 16.30 -7.86
C GLY A 152 18.69 14.89 -7.75
N SER A 153 19.80 14.58 -8.45
CA SER A 153 20.45 13.26 -8.40
C SER A 153 21.97 13.40 -8.45
N GLU A 154 22.68 12.89 -7.43
CA GLU A 154 24.15 12.87 -7.40
C GLU A 154 24.75 12.05 -8.56
N ALA A 155 24.01 11.04 -9.04
CA ALA A 155 24.40 10.21 -10.17
C ALA A 155 24.02 10.82 -11.53
N PHE A 156 23.42 12.01 -11.59
CA PHE A 156 23.00 12.65 -12.84
C PHE A 156 24.18 12.85 -13.82
N ALA A 157 25.34 13.24 -13.30
CA ALA A 157 26.55 13.42 -14.10
C ALA A 157 27.07 12.11 -14.73
N GLN A 158 26.67 10.95 -14.19
CA GLN A 158 27.05 9.62 -14.68
C GLN A 158 26.08 9.08 -15.73
N LEU A 159 25.01 9.80 -16.05
CA LEU A 159 24.04 9.36 -17.04
C LEU A 159 24.69 9.23 -18.41
N SER A 160 24.44 8.08 -19.05
CA SER A 160 24.83 7.86 -20.42
C SER A 160 24.09 8.80 -21.36
N LEU A 161 24.63 8.99 -22.56
CA LEU A 161 23.97 9.81 -23.57
C LEU A 161 22.55 9.33 -23.91
N SER A 162 22.33 8.01 -23.94
CA SER A 162 20.99 7.46 -24.18
C SER A 162 20.01 7.90 -23.09
N GLN A 163 20.44 7.84 -21.82
CA GLN A 163 19.61 8.21 -20.68
C GLN A 163 19.31 9.71 -20.64
N LEU A 164 20.28 10.55 -20.99
CA LEU A 164 20.04 11.99 -21.16
C LEU A 164 19.03 12.27 -22.30
N GLY A 165 19.06 11.46 -23.37
CA GLY A 165 18.05 11.48 -24.42
C GLY A 165 16.67 11.05 -23.95
N ASP A 166 16.58 10.02 -23.11
CA ASP A 166 15.31 9.55 -22.52
C ASP A 166 14.65 10.63 -21.66
N LEU A 167 15.44 11.38 -20.88
CA LEU A 167 14.93 12.49 -20.07
C LEU A 167 14.28 13.57 -20.95
N ALA A 168 14.89 13.88 -22.10
CA ALA A 168 14.37 14.87 -23.03
C ALA A 168 13.02 14.47 -23.67
N GLU A 169 12.61 13.20 -23.61
CA GLU A 169 11.26 12.79 -24.03
C GLU A 169 10.16 13.42 -23.17
N PHE A 170 10.50 13.77 -21.93
CA PHE A 170 9.59 14.36 -20.95
C PHE A 170 9.82 15.87 -20.79
N GLU A 171 10.33 16.56 -21.82
CA GLU A 171 10.57 18.02 -21.81
C GLU A 171 9.32 18.83 -21.39
N ALA A 172 8.12 18.36 -21.76
CA ALA A 172 6.85 18.97 -21.38
C ALA A 172 6.39 18.64 -19.93
N TYR A 173 7.06 17.72 -19.25
CA TYR A 173 6.67 17.18 -17.93
C TYR A 173 7.86 17.19 -16.96
N PRO A 174 8.24 18.36 -16.40
CA PRO A 174 9.42 18.48 -15.53
C PRO A 174 9.43 17.52 -14.33
N ASP A 175 8.26 17.28 -13.72
CA ASP A 175 8.12 16.36 -12.58
C ASP A 175 8.45 14.91 -12.99
N MET A 176 7.95 14.47 -14.14
CA MET A 176 8.25 13.13 -14.67
C MET A 176 9.73 13.00 -15.05
N MET A 177 10.34 14.08 -15.56
CA MET A 177 11.76 14.12 -15.85
C MET A 177 12.59 13.97 -14.56
N ALA A 178 12.22 14.67 -13.49
CA ALA A 178 12.83 14.52 -12.16
C ALA A 178 12.66 13.09 -11.61
N GLU A 179 11.45 12.52 -11.72
CA GLU A 179 11.19 11.12 -11.33
C GLU A 179 12.10 10.14 -12.07
N LEU A 180 12.32 10.32 -13.38
CA LEU A 180 13.23 9.47 -14.15
C LEU A 180 14.69 9.69 -13.77
N ALA A 181 15.12 10.95 -13.61
CA ALA A 181 16.49 11.29 -13.21
C ALA A 181 16.86 10.72 -11.82
N SER A 182 15.89 10.62 -10.91
CA SER A 182 16.09 9.99 -9.59
C SER A 182 16.46 8.50 -9.67
N MET A 183 16.18 7.83 -10.80
CA MET A 183 16.56 6.43 -11.04
C MET A 183 17.96 6.28 -11.62
N ALA A 184 18.71 7.37 -11.80
CA ALA A 184 20.10 7.34 -12.28
C ALA A 184 20.96 6.39 -11.42
N GLY A 185 21.76 5.56 -12.06
CA GLY A 185 22.61 4.56 -11.39
C GLY A 185 21.86 3.31 -10.88
N THR A 186 20.52 3.24 -11.01
CA THR A 186 19.73 2.06 -10.63
C THR A 186 19.42 1.16 -11.82
N LYS A 187 19.01 -0.09 -11.55
CA LYS A 187 18.54 -1.03 -12.59
C LYS A 187 17.10 -0.75 -13.07
N ASN A 188 16.40 0.21 -12.47
CA ASN A 188 14.97 0.44 -12.71
C ASN A 188 14.70 1.51 -13.79
N TRP A 189 15.74 2.02 -14.45
CA TRP A 189 15.63 3.10 -15.44
C TRP A 189 14.60 2.80 -16.54
N ASP A 190 14.76 1.69 -17.26
CA ASP A 190 13.89 1.34 -18.38
C ASP A 190 12.45 1.08 -17.95
N TRP A 191 12.26 0.45 -16.79
CA TRP A 191 10.94 0.22 -16.20
C TRP A 191 10.26 1.55 -15.88
N LYS A 192 10.96 2.47 -15.20
CA LYS A 192 10.44 3.79 -14.85
C LYS A 192 10.10 4.61 -16.08
N ARG A 193 10.98 4.61 -17.09
CA ARG A 193 10.73 5.24 -18.40
C ARG A 193 9.47 4.68 -19.06
N GLY A 194 9.30 3.36 -19.06
CA GLY A 194 8.11 2.69 -19.59
C GLY A 194 6.83 3.09 -18.85
N GLN A 195 6.90 3.17 -17.52
CA GLN A 195 5.79 3.62 -16.66
C GLN A 195 5.39 5.06 -16.99
N LEU A 196 6.35 5.99 -17.08
CA LEU A 196 6.10 7.40 -17.39
C LEU A 196 5.54 7.59 -18.81
N ARG A 197 6.06 6.88 -19.81
CA ARG A 197 5.46 6.85 -21.16
C ARG A 197 4.01 6.38 -21.14
N SER A 198 3.69 5.41 -20.27
CA SER A 198 2.30 4.95 -20.10
C SER A 198 1.42 6.04 -19.48
N ARG A 199 1.91 6.75 -18.45
CA ARG A 199 1.19 7.88 -17.85
C ARG A 199 0.88 8.97 -18.87
N VAL A 200 1.86 9.39 -19.68
CA VAL A 200 1.65 10.39 -20.75
C VAL A 200 0.58 9.93 -21.74
N ARG A 201 0.60 8.66 -22.16
CA ARG A 201 -0.45 8.11 -23.04
C ARG A 201 -1.83 8.10 -22.38
N VAL A 202 -1.89 7.74 -21.10
CA VAL A 202 -3.14 7.71 -20.31
C VAL A 202 -3.69 9.12 -20.16
N GLU A 203 -2.86 10.11 -19.80
CA GLU A 203 -3.25 11.51 -19.66
C GLU A 203 -3.76 12.09 -20.99
N ALA A 204 -3.05 11.85 -22.09
CA ALA A 204 -3.47 12.28 -23.42
C ALA A 204 -4.80 11.65 -23.85
N TRP A 205 -4.99 10.36 -23.56
CA TRP A 205 -6.25 9.66 -23.80
C TRP A 205 -7.38 10.23 -22.93
N GLN A 206 -7.14 10.43 -21.63
CA GLN A 206 -8.13 10.98 -20.70
C GLN A 206 -8.53 12.40 -21.07
N GLN A 207 -7.58 13.24 -21.50
CA GLN A 207 -7.89 14.60 -21.95
C GLN A 207 -8.77 14.60 -23.21
N SER A 208 -8.45 13.73 -24.17
CA SER A 208 -9.26 13.53 -25.38
C SER A 208 -10.66 12.99 -25.02
N MET A 209 -10.71 12.09 -24.05
CA MET A 209 -11.95 11.50 -23.55
C MET A 209 -12.83 12.52 -22.80
N ARG A 210 -12.24 13.42 -21.99
CA ARG A 210 -12.97 14.54 -21.35
C ARG A 210 -13.62 15.43 -22.40
N THR A 211 -12.90 15.74 -23.48
CA THR A 211 -13.44 16.54 -24.58
C THR A 211 -14.65 15.85 -25.24
N ALA A 212 -14.58 14.52 -25.43
CA ALA A 212 -15.70 13.74 -25.94
C ALA A 212 -16.89 13.69 -24.97
N LEU A 213 -16.65 13.61 -23.66
CA LEU A 213 -17.69 13.66 -22.63
C LEU A 213 -18.37 15.03 -22.55
N GLU A 214 -17.59 16.11 -22.59
CA GLU A 214 -18.09 17.49 -22.55
C GLU A 214 -19.00 17.78 -23.76
N ALA A 215 -18.66 17.26 -24.95
CA ALA A 215 -19.51 17.37 -26.13
C ALA A 215 -20.87 16.67 -25.97
N LEU A 216 -20.98 15.70 -25.06
CA LEU A 216 -22.20 14.98 -24.70
C LEU A 216 -22.88 15.55 -23.44
N GLY A 217 -22.34 16.62 -22.86
CA GLY A 217 -22.85 17.22 -21.61
C GLY A 217 -22.56 16.40 -20.36
N LEU A 218 -21.57 15.51 -20.40
CA LEU A 218 -21.22 14.61 -19.32
C LEU A 218 -19.97 15.11 -18.57
N THR A 219 -19.94 14.91 -17.25
CA THR A 219 -18.81 15.31 -16.40
C THR A 219 -18.18 14.10 -15.72
N VAL A 220 -16.86 14.13 -15.55
CA VAL A 220 -16.14 13.09 -14.82
C VAL A 220 -16.17 13.38 -13.33
N ASP A 221 -16.68 12.44 -12.55
CA ASP A 221 -16.63 12.46 -11.09
C ASP A 221 -15.23 12.09 -10.59
N VAL A 222 -14.70 12.92 -9.69
CA VAL A 222 -13.39 12.72 -9.03
C VAL A 222 -13.52 12.66 -7.51
N SER A 223 -14.74 12.65 -6.97
CA SER A 223 -15.00 12.84 -5.54
C SER A 223 -14.78 11.60 -4.67
N ALA A 224 -14.84 10.39 -5.27
CA ALA A 224 -14.71 9.14 -4.53
C ALA A 224 -13.77 8.15 -5.23
N SER A 225 -13.46 7.04 -4.54
CA SER A 225 -12.71 5.92 -5.10
C SER A 225 -13.31 5.49 -6.45
N THR A 226 -12.44 5.33 -7.45
CA THR A 226 -12.81 4.92 -8.82
C THR A 226 -13.75 3.73 -8.86
N TRP A 227 -13.60 2.80 -7.91
CA TRP A 227 -14.27 1.49 -7.91
C TRP A 227 -15.52 1.41 -7.04
N THR A 228 -15.79 2.40 -6.19
CA THR A 228 -16.92 2.34 -5.26
C THR A 228 -18.22 2.70 -5.98
N THR A 229 -19.19 1.79 -5.98
CA THR A 229 -20.54 2.08 -6.50
C THR A 229 -21.19 3.21 -5.69
N PRO A 230 -21.58 4.32 -6.32
CA PRO A 230 -22.28 5.41 -5.63
C PRO A 230 -23.66 4.95 -5.14
N GLU A 231 -24.10 5.54 -4.02
CA GLU A 231 -25.44 5.28 -3.52
C GLU A 231 -26.52 5.74 -4.53
N GLY A 232 -27.49 4.88 -4.80
CA GLY A 232 -28.53 5.17 -5.80
C GLY A 232 -28.12 4.79 -7.24
N TYR A 233 -26.96 4.16 -7.43
CA TYR A 233 -26.48 3.73 -8.74
C TYR A 233 -26.23 2.22 -8.79
N ARG A 234 -26.30 1.65 -9.99
CA ARG A 234 -25.90 0.27 -10.25
C ARG A 234 -24.39 0.17 -10.42
N PHE A 235 -23.89 -1.06 -10.41
CA PHE A 235 -22.51 -1.34 -10.79
C PHE A 235 -22.20 -0.77 -12.17
N TYR A 236 -20.96 -0.32 -12.36
CA TYR A 236 -20.57 0.37 -13.59
C TYR A 236 -20.53 -0.58 -14.79
N ASP A 237 -20.86 -0.03 -15.94
CA ASP A 237 -20.46 -0.56 -17.24
C ASP A 237 -19.11 0.04 -17.66
N VAL A 238 -18.42 -0.69 -18.53
CA VAL A 238 -17.04 -0.39 -18.90
C VAL A 238 -16.94 -0.04 -20.39
N TRP A 239 -16.25 1.05 -20.69
CA TRP A 239 -15.79 1.38 -22.04
C TRP A 239 -14.27 1.55 -22.08
N SER A 240 -13.60 0.80 -22.96
CA SER A 240 -12.13 0.80 -23.10
C SER A 240 -11.67 1.11 -24.53
N GLY A 241 -12.54 1.70 -25.36
CA GLY A 241 -12.23 2.05 -26.75
C GLY A 241 -11.62 3.44 -26.92
N GLU A 242 -11.49 3.87 -28.17
CA GLU A 242 -10.96 5.20 -28.48
C GLU A 242 -12.02 6.31 -28.29
N PRO A 243 -11.63 7.55 -27.95
CA PRO A 243 -12.58 8.62 -27.64
C PRO A 243 -13.54 8.99 -28.78
N ASP A 244 -13.11 8.84 -30.03
CA ASP A 244 -13.91 9.11 -31.24
C ASP A 244 -15.07 8.11 -31.42
N GLN A 245 -14.95 6.91 -30.83
CA GLN A 245 -15.97 5.87 -30.86
C GLN A 245 -16.93 5.94 -29.68
N PHE A 246 -16.62 6.75 -28.66
CA PHE A 246 -17.39 6.79 -27.42
C PHE A 246 -18.84 7.22 -27.65
N GLU A 247 -19.10 8.23 -28.50
CA GLU A 247 -20.46 8.72 -28.75
C GLU A 247 -21.41 7.61 -29.22
N LYS A 248 -20.93 6.71 -30.08
CA LYS A 248 -21.72 5.59 -30.58
C LYS A 248 -22.04 4.60 -29.47
N TRP A 249 -21.06 4.30 -28.62
CA TRP A 249 -21.26 3.44 -27.45
C TRP A 249 -22.24 4.08 -26.46
N TRP A 250 -22.02 5.36 -26.16
CA TRP A 250 -22.83 6.16 -25.25
C TRP A 250 -24.31 6.17 -25.63
N LYS A 251 -24.64 6.38 -26.91
CA LYS A 251 -26.04 6.36 -27.38
C LYS A 251 -26.73 5.02 -27.06
N LYS A 252 -26.09 3.90 -27.40
CA LYS A 252 -26.62 2.56 -27.12
C LYS A 252 -26.72 2.29 -25.62
N TRP A 253 -25.74 2.75 -24.85
CA TRP A 253 -25.71 2.58 -23.41
C TRP A 253 -26.84 3.39 -22.74
N HIS A 254 -27.06 4.63 -23.17
CA HIS A 254 -28.10 5.52 -22.63
C HIS A 254 -29.51 5.03 -22.98
N GLU A 255 -29.72 4.44 -24.15
CA GLU A 255 -30.99 3.77 -24.51
C GLU A 255 -31.32 2.61 -23.55
N ALA A 256 -30.31 1.86 -23.11
CA ALA A 256 -30.47 0.78 -22.14
C ALA A 256 -30.58 1.26 -20.68
N ASN A 257 -30.13 2.50 -20.41
CA ASN A 257 -30.06 3.11 -19.08
C ASN A 257 -30.69 4.51 -19.10
N PRO A 258 -32.02 4.62 -19.31
CA PRO A 258 -32.69 5.90 -19.55
C PRO A 258 -32.88 6.75 -18.28
N TYR A 259 -32.62 6.19 -17.11
CA TYR A 259 -32.91 6.83 -15.83
C TYR A 259 -31.74 7.69 -15.37
N GLY A 260 -32.04 8.96 -15.08
CA GLY A 260 -31.12 9.83 -14.40
C GLY A 260 -29.91 10.29 -15.22
N GLN A 261 -28.97 10.93 -14.54
CA GLN A 261 -27.64 11.23 -15.09
C GLN A 261 -26.67 10.17 -14.58
N PRO A 262 -25.80 9.61 -15.43
CA PRO A 262 -24.81 8.65 -14.96
C PRO A 262 -23.74 9.34 -14.10
N ILE A 263 -23.05 8.54 -13.30
CA ILE A 263 -21.73 8.94 -12.78
C ILE A 263 -20.66 8.35 -13.68
N ILE A 264 -19.72 9.18 -14.12
CA ILE A 264 -18.62 8.76 -15.00
C ILE A 264 -17.31 8.90 -14.27
N ARG A 265 -16.50 7.83 -14.26
CA ARG A 265 -15.15 7.85 -13.68
C ARG A 265 -14.15 7.28 -14.67
N PHE A 266 -12.87 7.61 -14.46
CA PHE A 266 -11.78 7.02 -15.23
C PHE A 266 -10.97 6.04 -14.41
N SER A 267 -10.54 4.98 -15.07
CA SER A 267 -9.51 4.06 -14.61
C SER A 267 -8.54 3.83 -15.76
N GLU A 268 -7.34 4.42 -15.68
CA GLU A 268 -6.37 4.41 -16.77
C GLU A 268 -6.99 4.85 -18.12
N ARG A 269 -7.06 3.94 -19.11
CA ARG A 269 -7.67 4.14 -20.44
C ARG A 269 -9.10 3.61 -20.55
N THR A 270 -9.83 3.66 -19.45
CA THR A 270 -11.16 3.09 -19.35
C THR A 270 -12.12 4.10 -18.73
N VAL A 271 -13.33 4.18 -19.28
CA VAL A 271 -14.46 4.91 -18.74
C VAL A 271 -15.35 3.92 -17.98
N LEU A 272 -15.62 4.24 -16.71
CA LEU A 272 -16.59 3.53 -15.87
C LEU A 272 -17.85 4.38 -15.85
N CYS A 273 -18.98 3.80 -16.26
CA CYS A 273 -20.26 4.48 -16.33
C CYS A 273 -21.25 3.81 -15.38
N PHE A 274 -21.59 4.50 -14.31
CA PHE A 274 -22.54 4.03 -13.30
C PHE A 274 -23.94 4.50 -13.68
N PRO A 275 -24.88 3.61 -14.02
CA PRO A 275 -26.25 4.01 -14.30
C PRO A 275 -27.01 4.25 -13.01
N GLN A 276 -27.85 5.27 -12.99
CA GLN A 276 -28.72 5.51 -11.84
C GLN A 276 -29.78 4.40 -11.75
N LEU A 277 -30.09 3.95 -10.53
CA LEU A 277 -31.17 3.00 -10.28
C LEU A 277 -32.51 3.62 -10.71
N SER A 278 -33.37 2.80 -11.30
CA SER A 278 -34.76 3.17 -11.55
C SER A 278 -35.53 3.31 -10.22
N PRO A 279 -36.65 4.08 -10.20
CA PRO A 279 -37.50 4.18 -9.01
C PRO A 279 -38.01 2.82 -8.50
N GLU A 280 -38.27 1.87 -9.42
CA GLU A 280 -38.70 0.51 -9.08
C GLU A 280 -37.59 -0.28 -8.40
N GLU A 281 -36.35 -0.23 -8.92
CA GLU A 281 -35.20 -0.90 -8.30
C GLU A 281 -34.85 -0.29 -6.93
N ILE A 282 -35.02 1.03 -6.76
CA ILE A 282 -34.87 1.68 -5.45
C ILE A 282 -35.91 1.15 -4.46
N ALA A 283 -37.18 1.11 -4.87
CA ALA A 283 -38.26 0.60 -4.03
C ALA A 283 -38.07 -0.88 -3.65
N GLU A 284 -37.64 -1.72 -4.60
CA GLU A 284 -37.34 -3.14 -4.34
C GLU A 284 -36.17 -3.30 -3.36
N ARG A 285 -35.08 -2.54 -3.56
CA ARG A 285 -33.92 -2.52 -2.66
C ARG A 285 -34.35 -2.12 -1.25
N ASP A 286 -35.10 -1.02 -1.12
CA ASP A 286 -35.53 -0.48 0.16
C ASP A 286 -36.47 -1.47 0.86
N ALA A 287 -37.43 -2.06 0.14
CA ALA A 287 -38.30 -3.11 0.66
C ALA A 287 -37.53 -4.36 1.12
N LYS A 288 -36.49 -4.77 0.39
CA LYS A 288 -35.62 -5.88 0.78
C LYS A 288 -34.76 -5.54 2.00
N SER A 289 -34.29 -4.30 2.11
CA SER A 289 -33.56 -3.81 3.28
C SER A 289 -34.47 -3.82 4.50
N GLU A 290 -35.67 -3.25 4.40
CA GLU A 290 -36.67 -3.25 5.46
C GLU A 290 -37.05 -4.68 5.88
N ARG A 291 -37.22 -5.60 4.92
CA ARG A 291 -37.48 -7.02 5.22
C ARG A 291 -36.35 -7.64 6.03
N ARG A 292 -35.10 -7.44 5.61
CA ARG A 292 -33.92 -7.95 6.33
C ARG A 292 -33.78 -7.34 7.72
N GLU A 293 -34.08 -6.05 7.87
CA GLU A 293 -34.06 -5.38 9.17
C GLU A 293 -35.13 -5.94 10.10
N ARG A 294 -36.33 -6.23 9.59
CA ARG A 294 -37.41 -6.89 10.34
C ARG A 294 -37.03 -8.30 10.74
N GLU A 295 -36.50 -9.10 9.81
CA GLU A 295 -36.02 -10.47 10.07
C GLU A 295 -34.90 -10.48 11.12
N GLN A 296 -33.93 -9.57 11.00
CA GLN A 296 -32.84 -9.43 11.96
C GLN A 296 -33.36 -8.98 13.34
N ALA A 297 -34.31 -8.04 13.39
CA ALA A 297 -34.91 -7.59 14.64
C ALA A 297 -35.68 -8.72 15.33
N ALA A 298 -36.50 -9.47 14.58
CA ALA A 298 -37.21 -10.64 15.09
C ALA A 298 -36.24 -11.71 15.62
N PHE A 299 -35.18 -12.02 14.86
CA PHE A 299 -34.14 -12.95 15.30
C PHE A 299 -33.46 -12.49 16.61
N GLN A 300 -33.13 -11.20 16.73
CA GLN A 300 -32.52 -10.66 17.96
C GLN A 300 -33.47 -10.70 19.15
N GLU A 301 -34.76 -10.41 18.94
CA GLU A 301 -35.79 -10.52 19.98
C GLU A 301 -35.95 -11.97 20.46
N ALA A 302 -36.07 -12.93 19.54
CA ALA A 302 -36.14 -14.35 19.85
C ALA A 302 -34.86 -14.87 20.56
N LEU A 303 -33.68 -14.41 20.14
CA LEU A 303 -32.42 -14.73 20.80
C LEU A 303 -32.34 -14.14 22.22
N ALA A 304 -32.82 -12.92 22.43
CA ALA A 304 -32.86 -12.28 23.74
C ALA A 304 -33.80 -13.02 24.71
N ALA A 305 -34.99 -13.41 24.24
CA ALA A 305 -35.93 -14.21 25.01
C ALA A 305 -35.32 -15.56 25.43
N ARG A 306 -34.66 -16.26 24.50
CA ARG A 306 -33.96 -17.53 24.78
C ARG A 306 -32.83 -17.36 25.80
N LYS A 307 -32.00 -16.31 25.66
CA LYS A 307 -30.92 -16.03 26.61
C LYS A 307 -31.44 -15.77 28.02
N GLU A 308 -32.52 -15.00 28.14
CA GLU A 308 -33.09 -14.70 29.45
C GLU A 308 -33.73 -15.95 30.08
N PHE A 309 -34.47 -16.75 29.30
CA PHE A 309 -35.01 -18.01 29.78
C PHE A 309 -33.89 -18.97 30.22
N ASP A 310 -32.88 -19.18 29.38
CA ASP A 310 -31.75 -20.07 29.65
C ASP A 310 -31.05 -19.69 30.97
N ARG A 311 -30.77 -18.40 31.16
CA ARG A 311 -30.19 -17.85 32.39
C ARG A 311 -31.05 -18.18 33.62
N LEU A 312 -32.37 -17.99 33.53
CA LEU A 312 -33.30 -18.26 34.63
C LEU A 312 -33.37 -19.76 34.95
N ALA A 313 -33.53 -20.61 33.93
CA ALA A 313 -33.61 -22.05 34.07
C ALA A 313 -32.29 -22.62 34.63
N TYR A 314 -31.14 -22.17 34.13
CA TYR A 314 -29.82 -22.52 34.66
C TYR A 314 -29.69 -22.15 36.15
N THR A 315 -30.12 -20.95 36.53
CA THR A 315 -30.11 -20.51 37.94
C THR A 315 -30.98 -21.41 38.82
N LEU A 316 -32.20 -21.72 38.36
CA LEU A 316 -33.13 -22.59 39.09
C LEU A 316 -32.56 -23.99 39.34
N ARG A 317 -32.02 -24.63 38.29
CA ARG A 317 -31.41 -25.96 38.38
C ARG A 317 -30.20 -25.96 39.31
N THR A 318 -29.26 -25.04 39.08
CA THR A 318 -28.01 -24.98 39.85
C THR A 318 -28.24 -24.71 41.34
N ASP A 319 -29.10 -23.74 41.68
CA ASP A 319 -29.47 -23.43 43.07
C ASP A 319 -30.20 -24.59 43.74
N TRP A 320 -31.12 -25.24 43.02
CA TRP A 320 -31.84 -26.39 43.56
C TRP A 320 -30.90 -27.57 43.82
N ILE A 321 -30.03 -27.91 42.86
CA ILE A 321 -29.06 -29.00 43.02
C ILE A 321 -28.16 -28.69 44.21
N ARG A 322 -27.61 -27.48 44.30
CA ARG A 322 -26.73 -27.06 45.40
C ARG A 322 -27.39 -27.24 46.77
N LYS A 323 -28.67 -26.84 46.88
CA LYS A 323 -29.44 -26.92 48.15
C LYS A 323 -29.76 -28.35 48.57
N HIS A 324 -29.96 -29.27 47.62
CA HIS A 324 -30.42 -30.64 47.91
C HIS A 324 -29.33 -31.70 47.77
N ALA A 325 -28.17 -31.35 47.21
CA ALA A 325 -27.07 -32.25 46.88
C ALA A 325 -26.64 -33.13 48.05
N THR A 326 -26.63 -32.62 49.29
CA THR A 326 -26.22 -33.34 50.51
C THR A 326 -27.26 -34.33 51.04
N GLY A 327 -28.54 -34.15 50.66
CA GLY A 327 -29.67 -34.94 51.17
C GLY A 327 -30.04 -36.17 50.34
N PHE A 328 -29.45 -36.37 49.16
CA PHE A 328 -29.77 -37.50 48.31
C PHE A 328 -29.37 -38.84 48.94
N ASN A 329 -30.27 -39.83 48.85
CA ASN A 329 -30.00 -41.18 49.31
C ASN A 329 -29.19 -42.00 48.28
N GLY A 330 -28.61 -43.12 48.71
CA GLY A 330 -27.76 -43.94 47.85
C GLY A 330 -28.46 -44.52 46.61
N GLY A 331 -29.78 -44.75 46.66
CA GLY A 331 -30.56 -45.19 45.50
C GLY A 331 -30.73 -44.10 44.45
N GLN A 332 -31.05 -42.88 44.89
CA GLN A 332 -31.14 -41.69 44.04
C GLN A 332 -29.80 -41.41 43.35
N LEU A 333 -28.70 -41.41 44.12
CA LEU A 333 -27.36 -41.17 43.59
C LEU A 333 -26.99 -42.19 42.51
N ARG A 334 -27.19 -43.50 42.74
CA ARG A 334 -26.86 -44.54 41.75
C ARG A 334 -27.70 -44.42 40.48
N LYS A 335 -29.00 -44.19 40.62
CA LYS A 335 -29.92 -44.07 39.48
C LYS A 335 -29.54 -42.87 38.61
N ALA A 336 -29.30 -41.72 39.23
CA ALA A 336 -28.93 -40.49 38.53
C ALA A 336 -27.57 -40.61 37.85
N THR A 337 -26.52 -41.03 38.56
CA THR A 337 -25.18 -41.17 37.96
C THR A 337 -25.16 -42.18 36.82
N THR A 338 -25.88 -43.29 36.93
CA THR A 338 -25.97 -44.28 35.83
C THR A 338 -26.62 -43.67 34.60
N ARG A 339 -27.74 -42.92 34.76
CA ARG A 339 -28.40 -42.27 33.62
C ARG A 339 -27.53 -41.22 32.96
N LEU A 340 -26.87 -40.37 33.76
CA LEU A 340 -25.98 -39.33 33.23
C LEU A 340 -24.76 -39.93 32.54
N SER A 341 -24.16 -40.98 33.10
CA SER A 341 -23.04 -41.69 32.46
C SER A 341 -23.44 -42.36 31.15
N LEU A 342 -24.65 -42.93 31.07
CA LEU A 342 -25.18 -43.48 29.82
C LEU A 342 -25.40 -42.38 28.80
N LEU A 343 -26.06 -41.27 29.19
CA LEU A 343 -26.25 -40.11 28.32
C LEU A 343 -24.91 -39.55 27.81
N ALA A 344 -23.89 -39.56 28.67
CA ALA A 344 -22.56 -39.12 28.28
C ALA A 344 -21.87 -40.02 27.26
N LEU A 345 -22.13 -41.33 27.32
CA LEU A 345 -21.54 -42.32 26.42
C LEU A 345 -22.30 -42.46 25.10
N THR A 346 -23.64 -42.49 25.16
CA THR A 346 -24.50 -42.83 24.02
C THR A 346 -25.08 -41.62 23.31
N GLY A 347 -25.08 -40.46 23.98
CA GLY A 347 -25.90 -39.34 23.53
C GLY A 347 -27.40 -39.68 23.58
N THR A 348 -28.18 -38.91 22.83
CA THR A 348 -29.61 -39.17 22.57
C THR A 348 -29.77 -39.86 21.22
N ASN A 349 -30.99 -40.25 20.83
CA ASN A 349 -31.24 -40.93 19.54
C ASN A 349 -30.80 -40.12 18.30
N LEU A 350 -30.43 -38.84 18.46
CA LEU A 350 -30.14 -37.89 17.38
C LEU A 350 -28.82 -37.10 17.56
N CYS A 351 -28.15 -37.17 18.71
CA CYS A 351 -26.93 -36.40 19.00
C CYS A 351 -25.79 -37.34 19.45
N ASP A 352 -24.60 -37.23 18.84
CA ASP A 352 -23.40 -37.93 19.30
C ASP A 352 -23.08 -37.51 20.75
N GLY A 353 -22.68 -38.46 21.62
CA GLY A 353 -22.60 -38.29 23.09
C GLY A 353 -21.88 -37.05 23.63
N LEU A 354 -22.05 -36.74 24.94
CA LEU A 354 -21.66 -35.48 25.63
C LEU A 354 -20.27 -34.91 25.29
N ILE A 355 -19.33 -35.76 24.87
CA ILE A 355 -17.94 -35.41 24.63
C ILE A 355 -17.71 -34.90 23.19
N ALA A 356 -18.61 -35.19 22.24
CA ALA A 356 -18.41 -34.90 20.82
C ALA A 356 -18.69 -33.43 20.41
N GLY A 357 -19.45 -32.68 21.20
CA GLY A 357 -19.88 -31.30 20.88
C GLY A 357 -19.17 -30.16 21.63
N ALA A 358 -18.09 -30.44 22.36
CA ALA A 358 -17.46 -29.45 23.26
C ALA A 358 -16.66 -28.35 22.51
N GLU A 359 -16.98 -27.07 22.77
CA GLU A 359 -16.17 -25.91 22.37
C GLU A 359 -14.81 -25.87 23.10
N TRP A 360 -13.84 -25.10 22.57
CA TRP A 360 -12.49 -24.98 23.14
C TRP A 360 -12.44 -24.55 24.62
N ASN A 361 -13.48 -23.89 25.12
CA ASN A 361 -13.62 -23.39 26.50
C ASN A 361 -14.63 -24.19 27.35
N ASN A 362 -15.16 -25.33 26.86
CA ASN A 362 -16.19 -26.08 27.57
C ASN A 362 -15.74 -26.47 28.99
N LEU A 363 -14.46 -26.76 29.17
CA LEU A 363 -13.88 -27.10 30.46
C LEU A 363 -14.05 -26.00 31.52
N ASP A 364 -13.91 -24.72 31.14
CA ASP A 364 -14.10 -23.60 32.07
C ASP A 364 -15.57 -23.48 32.47
N HIS A 365 -16.50 -23.64 31.52
CA HIS A 365 -17.94 -23.65 31.82
C HIS A 365 -18.34 -24.82 32.72
N VAL A 366 -17.74 -26.01 32.55
CA VAL A 366 -17.97 -27.16 33.44
C VAL A 366 -17.49 -26.85 34.86
N LEU A 367 -16.36 -26.18 35.00
CA LEU A 367 -15.82 -25.80 36.30
C LEU A 367 -16.65 -24.71 36.98
N ASP A 368 -17.11 -23.71 36.23
CA ASP A 368 -18.03 -22.69 36.73
C ASP A 368 -19.35 -23.31 37.19
N ALA A 369 -19.94 -24.19 36.37
CA ALA A 369 -21.13 -24.95 36.73
C ALA A 369 -20.88 -25.79 37.99
N TYR A 370 -19.81 -26.58 38.04
CA TYR A 370 -19.47 -27.39 39.20
C TYR A 370 -19.36 -26.53 40.48
N ASN A 371 -18.72 -25.36 40.41
CA ASN A 371 -18.55 -24.47 41.55
C ASN A 371 -19.87 -23.85 42.04
N LEU A 372 -20.85 -23.69 41.14
CA LEU A 372 -22.22 -23.30 41.51
C LEU A 372 -22.98 -24.47 42.16
N LEU A 373 -22.78 -25.70 41.68
CA LEU A 373 -23.44 -26.89 42.22
C LEU A 373 -22.88 -27.34 43.57
N ALA A 374 -21.58 -27.16 43.81
CA ALA A 374 -20.90 -27.62 45.02
C ALA A 374 -21.19 -26.70 46.23
N ALA A 375 -21.26 -27.30 47.42
CA ALA A 375 -21.37 -26.54 48.67
C ALA A 375 -20.12 -25.67 48.91
N THR A 376 -18.94 -26.24 48.65
CA THR A 376 -17.65 -25.55 48.71
C THR A 376 -17.05 -25.55 47.31
N PRO A 377 -16.82 -24.39 46.69
CA PRO A 377 -16.15 -24.31 45.38
C PRO A 377 -14.76 -24.94 45.40
N LEU A 378 -14.23 -25.29 44.24
CA LEU A 378 -12.82 -25.64 44.07
C LEU A 378 -11.95 -24.37 44.19
N PRO A 379 -10.72 -24.49 44.69
CA PRO A 379 -9.75 -23.39 44.69
C PRO A 379 -9.57 -22.75 43.28
N CYS A 380 -9.65 -21.42 43.22
CA CYS A 380 -9.33 -20.63 42.04
C CYS A 380 -8.09 -19.77 42.35
N ASP A 381 -7.16 -19.64 41.40
CA ASP A 381 -6.03 -18.72 41.50
C ASP A 381 -6.14 -17.66 40.40
N ASP A 382 -6.15 -16.40 40.80
CA ASP A 382 -6.34 -15.22 39.94
C ASP A 382 -5.12 -14.90 39.06
N THR A 383 -4.05 -15.71 39.10
CA THR A 383 -2.80 -15.44 38.36
C THR A 383 -2.67 -16.24 37.06
N SER A 384 -3.18 -15.67 35.97
CA SER A 384 -2.85 -15.90 34.54
C SER A 384 -3.31 -17.19 33.80
N ASP A 385 -4.16 -16.92 32.80
CA ASP A 385 -4.28 -17.40 31.41
C ASP A 385 -4.42 -18.87 31.00
N ARG A 386 -4.23 -19.89 31.85
CA ARG A 386 -4.74 -21.28 31.66
C ARG A 386 -4.75 -21.97 33.02
N GLY A 387 -5.69 -21.64 33.90
CA GLY A 387 -7.03 -22.22 33.88
C GLY A 387 -7.07 -23.44 34.79
N LEU A 388 -7.59 -23.27 36.02
CA LEU A 388 -8.26 -24.24 36.92
C LEU A 388 -7.74 -25.70 37.08
N TRP A 389 -6.58 -26.05 36.53
CA TRP A 389 -5.97 -27.37 36.61
C TRP A 389 -4.83 -27.34 37.60
N ARG A 390 -5.09 -27.90 38.78
CA ARG A 390 -4.07 -28.07 39.81
C ARG A 390 -4.22 -29.44 40.43
N GLU A 391 -3.07 -30.05 40.73
CA GLU A 391 -2.99 -31.09 41.76
C GLU A 391 -3.78 -30.68 43.01
N THR A 392 -3.90 -29.39 43.29
CA THR A 392 -4.75 -28.81 44.34
C THR A 392 -6.25 -29.13 44.18
N ASN A 393 -6.82 -29.00 42.98
CA ASN A 393 -8.24 -29.33 42.74
C ASN A 393 -8.47 -30.84 42.81
N LEU A 394 -7.54 -31.63 42.26
CA LEU A 394 -7.59 -33.09 42.38
C LEU A 394 -7.43 -33.56 43.84
N ALA A 395 -6.51 -32.96 44.59
CA ALA A 395 -6.29 -33.24 46.01
C ALA A 395 -7.49 -32.80 46.86
N GLU A 396 -8.15 -31.70 46.51
CA GLU A 396 -9.40 -31.26 47.13
C GLU A 396 -10.53 -32.27 46.87
N LEU A 397 -10.73 -32.70 45.63
CA LEU A 397 -11.72 -33.72 45.28
C LEU A 397 -11.45 -35.05 45.99
N HIS A 398 -10.19 -35.52 46.00
CA HIS A 398 -9.80 -36.72 46.75
C HIS A 398 -10.10 -36.58 48.24
N ARG A 399 -9.80 -35.42 48.84
CA ARG A 399 -10.07 -35.18 50.26
C ARG A 399 -11.56 -35.28 50.58
N ARG A 400 -12.43 -34.77 49.71
CA ARG A 400 -13.90 -34.79 49.88
C ARG A 400 -14.48 -36.20 49.82
N GLN A 401 -13.80 -37.15 49.19
CA GLN A 401 -14.29 -38.52 48.99
C GLN A 401 -14.13 -39.43 50.22
N HIS A 402 -13.42 -39.01 51.28
CA HIS A 402 -13.13 -39.83 52.46
C HIS A 402 -14.32 -40.02 53.44
N VAL A 403 -15.54 -39.65 53.04
CA VAL A 403 -16.78 -39.88 53.81
C VAL A 403 -17.70 -40.81 53.01
N GLU A 404 -18.36 -41.76 53.68
CA GLU A 404 -19.27 -42.71 53.04
C GLU A 404 -20.38 -41.98 52.27
N GLY A 405 -20.55 -42.32 50.98
CA GLY A 405 -21.51 -41.68 50.08
C GLY A 405 -21.05 -40.35 49.45
N ALA A 406 -19.94 -39.76 49.91
CA ALA A 406 -19.42 -38.52 49.34
C ALA A 406 -18.89 -38.71 47.91
N ALA A 407 -18.24 -39.83 47.59
CA ALA A 407 -17.73 -40.09 46.25
C ALA A 407 -18.83 -40.17 45.16
N ASN A 408 -19.98 -40.79 45.48
CA ASN A 408 -21.10 -40.88 44.54
C ASN A 408 -21.82 -39.54 44.35
N ARG A 409 -21.91 -38.75 45.42
CA ARG A 409 -22.41 -37.38 45.36
C ARG A 409 -21.52 -36.53 44.48
N GLU A 410 -20.21 -36.71 44.62
CA GLU A 410 -19.23 -35.93 43.89
C GLU A 410 -19.22 -36.25 42.39
N LEU A 411 -19.32 -37.52 42.06
CA LEU A 411 -19.52 -37.95 40.68
C LEU A 411 -20.81 -37.39 40.08
N LEU A 412 -21.90 -37.34 40.84
CA LEU A 412 -23.16 -36.75 40.39
C LEU A 412 -23.00 -35.25 40.07
N LEU A 413 -22.35 -34.48 40.94
CA LEU A 413 -22.14 -33.04 40.73
C LEU A 413 -21.29 -32.78 39.49
N ILE A 414 -20.26 -33.58 39.24
CA ILE A 414 -19.42 -33.47 38.04
C ILE A 414 -20.23 -33.76 36.78
N LEU A 415 -21.03 -34.83 36.78
CA LEU A 415 -21.86 -35.19 35.62
C LEU A 415 -22.97 -34.16 35.36
N CYS A 416 -23.57 -33.59 36.41
CA CYS A 416 -24.51 -32.49 36.27
C CYS A 416 -23.82 -31.25 35.68
N ALA A 417 -22.65 -30.87 36.21
CA ALA A 417 -21.88 -29.72 35.71
C ALA A 417 -21.50 -29.86 34.23
N GLN A 418 -21.20 -31.08 33.78
CA GLN A 418 -20.93 -31.36 32.37
C GLN A 418 -22.13 -31.07 31.46
N ILE A 419 -23.33 -31.42 31.89
CA ILE A 419 -24.54 -31.12 31.10
C ILE A 419 -24.93 -29.66 31.20
N GLU A 420 -24.81 -29.06 32.39
CA GLU A 420 -25.11 -27.64 32.60
C GLU A 420 -24.23 -26.72 31.74
N ALA A 421 -22.99 -27.13 31.45
CA ALA A 421 -22.11 -26.41 30.53
C ALA A 421 -22.50 -26.54 29.04
N LEU A 422 -23.27 -27.58 28.69
CA LEU A 422 -23.73 -27.85 27.33
C LEU A 422 -25.07 -27.20 27.01
N ILE A 423 -25.95 -27.06 28.01
CA ILE A 423 -27.22 -26.34 27.85
C ILE A 423 -26.90 -24.86 27.69
N LYS A 424 -27.24 -24.31 26.53
CA LYS A 424 -26.99 -22.92 26.13
C LYS A 424 -28.26 -22.31 25.54
N PRO A 425 -28.31 -20.99 25.31
CA PRO A 425 -29.47 -20.37 24.67
C PRO A 425 -29.84 -20.98 23.31
N GLY A 426 -28.87 -21.54 22.58
CA GLY A 426 -29.08 -22.25 21.32
C GLY A 426 -29.82 -23.58 21.47
N THR A 427 -29.64 -24.29 22.60
CA THR A 427 -30.29 -25.57 22.90
C THR A 427 -31.80 -25.50 22.75
N TRP A 428 -32.40 -24.37 23.13
CA TRP A 428 -33.85 -24.20 23.12
C TRP A 428 -34.44 -23.94 21.73
N ALA A 429 -33.61 -23.79 20.69
CA ALA A 429 -34.05 -23.58 19.31
C ALA A 429 -33.68 -24.75 18.38
N ASP A 430 -33.20 -25.85 18.92
CA ASP A 430 -32.91 -27.06 18.16
C ASP A 430 -33.58 -28.27 18.83
N GLU A 431 -34.35 -29.04 18.05
CA GLU A 431 -35.13 -30.17 18.57
C GLU A 431 -34.23 -31.29 19.14
N CYS A 432 -33.06 -31.48 18.54
CA CYS A 432 -32.12 -32.51 18.95
C CYS A 432 -31.45 -32.12 20.28
N ASP A 433 -31.07 -30.85 20.43
CA ASP A 433 -30.51 -30.30 21.67
C ASP A 433 -31.56 -30.24 22.81
N ILE A 434 -32.82 -29.92 22.51
CA ILE A 434 -33.93 -30.03 23.47
C ILE A 434 -34.04 -31.45 24.00
N THR A 435 -33.84 -32.47 23.16
CA THR A 435 -33.88 -33.88 23.59
C THR A 435 -32.80 -34.19 24.63
N ILE A 436 -31.62 -33.57 24.54
CA ILE A 436 -30.56 -33.69 25.55
C ILE A 436 -31.01 -33.03 26.86
N ALA A 437 -31.58 -31.82 26.79
CA ALA A 437 -32.14 -31.14 27.96
C ALA A 437 -33.25 -31.98 28.62
N GLN A 438 -34.18 -32.58 27.86
CA GLN A 438 -35.22 -33.47 28.38
C GLN A 438 -34.63 -34.66 29.14
N ALA A 439 -33.61 -35.33 28.59
CA ALA A 439 -32.94 -36.44 29.27
C ALA A 439 -32.31 -36.02 30.61
N TYR A 440 -31.75 -34.81 30.66
CA TYR A 440 -31.22 -34.23 31.89
C TYR A 440 -32.33 -33.92 32.90
N TYR A 441 -33.40 -33.24 32.47
CA TYR A 441 -34.54 -32.92 33.30
C TYR A 441 -35.24 -34.17 33.86
N HIS A 442 -35.33 -35.26 33.11
CA HIS A 442 -35.81 -36.55 33.63
C HIS A 442 -34.91 -37.09 34.76
N THR A 443 -33.59 -36.87 34.66
CA THR A 443 -32.67 -37.23 35.73
C THR A 443 -32.87 -36.37 36.98
N LEU A 444 -33.06 -35.06 36.80
CA LEU A 444 -33.34 -34.15 37.90
C LEU A 444 -34.68 -34.45 38.56
N ALA A 445 -35.71 -34.82 37.80
CA ALA A 445 -37.01 -35.25 38.31
C ALA A 445 -36.89 -36.51 39.20
N ASP A 446 -36.03 -37.48 38.82
CA ASP A 446 -35.72 -38.65 39.66
C ASP A 446 -35.02 -38.29 40.98
N LEU A 447 -34.33 -37.16 41.03
CA LEU A 447 -33.76 -36.58 42.26
C LEU A 447 -34.79 -35.76 43.06
N GLY A 448 -35.94 -35.44 42.47
CA GLY A 448 -37.03 -34.66 43.07
C GLY A 448 -37.09 -33.19 42.64
N TYR A 449 -36.44 -32.81 41.53
CA TYR A 449 -36.50 -31.44 41.00
C TYR A 449 -37.91 -31.08 40.52
N PRO A 450 -38.51 -29.98 41.01
CA PRO A 450 -39.81 -29.54 40.56
C PRO A 450 -39.68 -28.67 39.31
N THR A 451 -39.77 -29.28 38.13
CA THR A 451 -39.75 -28.56 36.84
C THR A 451 -40.92 -27.58 36.75
N SER A 452 -40.61 -26.30 36.51
CA SER A 452 -41.59 -25.23 36.36
C SER A 452 -42.39 -25.35 35.05
N ASP A 453 -43.51 -24.63 34.97
CA ASP A 453 -44.35 -24.58 33.77
C ASP A 453 -43.59 -23.97 32.58
N GLU A 454 -42.74 -22.97 32.83
CA GLU A 454 -41.89 -22.34 31.82
C GLU A 454 -40.82 -23.31 31.29
N GLU A 455 -40.17 -24.08 32.17
CA GLU A 455 -39.21 -25.11 31.75
C GLU A 455 -39.89 -26.22 30.96
N ASN A 456 -41.09 -26.64 31.35
CA ASN A 456 -41.86 -27.62 30.59
C ASN A 456 -42.25 -27.10 29.21
N LYS A 457 -42.62 -25.81 29.06
CA LYS A 457 -42.90 -25.22 27.75
C LYS A 457 -41.66 -25.21 26.86
N ALA A 458 -40.50 -24.85 27.41
CA ALA A 458 -39.25 -24.83 26.66
C ALA A 458 -38.82 -26.24 26.23
N LEU A 459 -38.95 -27.23 27.11
CA LEU A 459 -38.70 -28.64 26.80
C LEU A 459 -39.66 -29.20 25.74
N ASN A 460 -40.81 -28.58 25.52
CA ASN A 460 -41.76 -28.91 24.46
C ASN A 460 -41.61 -28.02 23.21
N GLY A 461 -40.52 -27.26 23.10
CA GLY A 461 -40.18 -26.53 21.88
C GLY A 461 -40.81 -25.15 21.73
N CYS A 462 -41.22 -24.48 22.81
CA CYS A 462 -41.82 -23.14 22.70
C CYS A 462 -40.88 -22.04 22.15
N PHE A 463 -39.58 -22.34 22.02
CA PHE A 463 -38.56 -21.45 21.45
C PHE A 463 -37.99 -21.97 20.11
N LEU A 464 -38.57 -23.04 19.56
CA LEU A 464 -38.22 -23.50 18.22
C LEU A 464 -38.66 -22.43 17.18
N PRO A 465 -37.87 -22.21 16.13
CA PRO A 465 -38.31 -21.39 14.99
C PRO A 465 -39.61 -21.95 14.42
N GLU A 466 -40.52 -21.07 13.97
CA GLU A 466 -41.68 -21.52 13.20
C GLU A 466 -41.20 -22.11 11.85
N ASP A 467 -41.86 -23.16 11.34
CA ASP A 467 -41.43 -23.93 10.14
C ASP A 467 -41.16 -23.06 8.88
N ASP A 468 -41.63 -21.82 8.84
CA ASP A 468 -41.41 -20.85 7.74
C ASP A 468 -40.05 -20.11 7.83
N GLU A 469 -39.25 -20.30 8.89
CA GLU A 469 -37.91 -19.69 9.07
C GLU A 469 -36.75 -20.61 8.62
N ALA A 470 -37.05 -21.80 8.08
CA ALA A 470 -36.07 -22.84 7.75
C ALA A 470 -35.61 -22.89 6.27
N GLU A 471 -36.01 -21.94 5.42
CA GLU A 471 -35.54 -21.82 4.01
C GLU A 471 -34.44 -20.78 3.79
#